data_AF-A0A9W6Z651-F1
#
_entry.id   AF-A0A9W6Z651-F1
#
_cell.length_a   1.000
_cell.length_b   1.000
_cell.length_c   1.000
_cell.angle_alpha   90.00
_cell.angle_beta   90.00
_cell.angle_gamma   90.00
#
_symmetry.space_group_name_H-M   'P 1'
#
loop_
_entity.id
_entity.type
_entity.pdbx_description
1 polymer ?
#
loop_
_entity_poly.entity_id
_entity_poly.type
_entity_poly.pdbx_seq_one_letter_code
_entity_poly.pdbx_strand_id
1 'polypeptide(L)'
;MSQQELEDYISWLLNFKNNIQSQNATGVSNSLSFMEYINELEKVPDYSTAVERLYPKQVFDSTEPKLKGKAVYTQIVTAYIHLISCLKNTNIMGAIENSMEMINSFVKCAQYETTWICVPLITVSTELRKLVFTYIETVNIEDTKTDKSSLPLDEKLIATLQKPFKVCHTDKSGSKKIAVYFFANELFKCYFKFQKYEAASNLAKVLSKDMNLPPVEDAPKSHSVNYNYYTSLIACMNDDLSLAGNLLTTALTNCLNVGKISTNVHLSGAIRCFEGWRFTKL
;
A
#
# COMPACT_ATOMS: atom_id res chain seq x y z
N MET A 1 28.86 12.91 6.57
CA MET A 1 28.00 13.38 5.49
C MET A 1 28.76 14.39 4.64
N SER A 2 28.89 14.12 3.35
CA SER A 2 29.49 15.04 2.38
C SER A 2 28.55 16.23 2.11
N GLN A 3 29.10 17.34 1.61
CA GLN A 3 28.27 18.47 1.19
C GLN A 3 27.33 18.07 0.04
N GLN A 4 27.80 17.20 -0.86
CA GLN A 4 27.01 16.67 -1.98
C GLN A 4 25.76 15.91 -1.49
N GLU A 5 25.89 15.06 -0.48
CA GLU A 5 24.75 14.30 0.08
C GLU A 5 23.64 15.22 0.61
N LEU A 6 24.02 16.34 1.22
CA LEU A 6 23.06 17.33 1.71
C LEU A 6 22.35 18.06 0.57
N GLU A 7 23.09 18.40 -0.50
CA GLU A 7 22.53 19.04 -1.70
C GLU A 7 21.56 18.09 -2.43
N ASP A 8 21.93 16.81 -2.57
CA ASP A 8 21.08 15.78 -3.16
C ASP A 8 19.79 15.55 -2.34
N TYR A 9 19.91 15.51 -1.01
CA TYR A 9 18.76 15.43 -0.09
C TYR A 9 17.80 16.61 -0.26
N ILE A 10 18.33 17.84 -0.31
CA ILE A 10 17.51 19.05 -0.54
C ILE A 10 16.83 18.97 -1.89
N SER A 11 17.55 18.59 -2.96
CA SER A 11 17.00 18.43 -4.30
C SER A 11 15.86 17.41 -4.33
N TRP A 12 16.04 16.26 -3.68
CA TRP A 12 15.02 15.23 -3.54
C TRP A 12 13.77 15.74 -2.80
N LEU A 13 13.95 16.46 -1.68
CA LEU A 13 12.83 17.06 -0.93
C LEU A 13 12.05 18.09 -1.75
N LEU A 14 12.73 18.91 -2.53
CA LEU A 14 12.09 19.91 -3.39
C LEU A 14 11.31 19.24 -4.52
N ASN A 15 11.85 18.19 -5.13
CA ASN A 15 11.12 17.39 -6.12
C ASN A 15 9.87 16.74 -5.50
N PHE A 16 10.00 16.14 -4.31
CA PHE A 16 8.88 15.56 -3.57
C PHE A 16 7.79 16.60 -3.27
N LYS A 17 8.18 17.79 -2.79
CA LYS A 17 7.29 18.92 -2.57
C LYS A 17 6.55 19.34 -3.86
N ASN A 18 7.28 19.47 -4.97
CA ASN A 18 6.71 19.86 -6.27
C ASN A 18 5.69 18.84 -6.76
N ASN A 19 5.95 17.53 -6.57
CA ASN A 19 5.01 16.47 -6.90
C ASN A 19 3.72 16.56 -6.06
N ILE A 20 3.81 16.89 -4.77
CA ILE A 20 2.61 17.11 -3.94
C ILE A 20 1.83 18.33 -4.41
N GLN A 21 2.51 19.45 -4.68
CA GLN A 21 1.85 20.70 -5.08
C GLN A 21 1.14 20.58 -6.43
N SER A 22 1.72 19.83 -7.36
CA SER A 22 1.12 19.51 -8.66
C SER A 22 0.11 18.36 -8.61
N GLN A 23 -0.13 17.76 -7.44
CA GLN A 23 -0.95 16.54 -7.28
C GLN A 23 -0.49 15.39 -8.21
N ASN A 24 0.81 15.33 -8.49
CA ASN A 24 1.43 14.27 -9.28
C ASN A 24 1.53 12.99 -8.44
N ALA A 25 0.44 12.24 -8.41
CA ALA A 25 0.27 11.00 -7.67
C ALA A 25 1.40 9.99 -7.94
N THR A 26 1.76 9.80 -9.22
CA THR A 26 2.84 8.89 -9.63
C THR A 26 4.20 9.38 -9.17
N GLY A 27 4.48 10.70 -9.28
CA GLY A 27 5.73 11.27 -8.79
C GLY A 27 5.92 11.04 -7.29
N VAL A 28 4.89 11.27 -6.49
CA VAL A 28 4.91 11.01 -5.03
C VAL A 28 5.11 9.52 -4.73
N SER A 29 4.39 8.63 -5.43
CA SER A 29 4.57 7.18 -5.29
C SER A 29 6.00 6.73 -5.61
N ASN A 30 6.58 7.21 -6.71
CA ASN A 30 7.92 6.83 -7.14
C ASN A 30 8.99 7.33 -6.16
N SER A 31 8.81 8.52 -5.57
CA SER A 31 9.73 9.03 -4.55
C SER A 31 9.73 8.20 -3.25
N LEU A 32 8.66 7.46 -2.98
CA LEU A 32 8.49 6.70 -1.73
C LEU A 32 8.50 5.19 -1.92
N SER A 33 8.57 4.71 -3.17
CA SER A 33 8.65 3.29 -3.46
C SER A 33 10.07 2.80 -3.19
N PHE A 34 10.20 1.77 -2.37
CA PHE A 34 11.49 1.09 -2.15
C PHE A 34 11.53 -0.28 -2.84
N MET A 35 10.38 -0.91 -3.11
CA MET A 35 10.34 -2.24 -3.71
C MET A 35 10.83 -2.24 -5.17
N GLU A 36 10.65 -1.12 -5.90
CA GLU A 36 11.21 -0.97 -7.25
C GLU A 36 12.73 -1.08 -7.28
N TYR A 37 13.39 -0.74 -6.17
CA TYR A 37 14.85 -0.69 -6.04
C TYR A 37 15.39 -1.72 -5.05
N ILE A 38 14.58 -2.70 -4.61
CA ILE A 38 14.98 -3.62 -3.54
C ILE A 38 16.27 -4.41 -3.87
N ASN A 39 16.46 -4.76 -5.15
CA ASN A 39 17.67 -5.46 -5.62
C ASN A 39 18.87 -4.52 -5.80
N GLU A 40 18.63 -3.20 -5.75
CA GLU A 40 19.64 -2.16 -5.94
C GLU A 40 19.63 -1.19 -4.74
N LEU A 41 19.26 -1.67 -3.56
CA LEU A 41 19.07 -0.84 -2.37
C LEU A 41 20.36 -0.09 -1.97
N GLU A 42 21.52 -0.65 -2.30
CA GLU A 42 22.83 -0.01 -2.13
C GLU A 42 22.94 1.31 -2.89
N LYS A 43 22.30 1.41 -4.06
CA LYS A 43 22.27 2.63 -4.90
C LYS A 43 21.30 3.68 -4.37
N VAL A 44 20.35 3.28 -3.52
CA VAL A 44 19.39 4.22 -2.92
C VAL A 44 20.13 5.02 -1.83
N PRO A 45 20.14 6.36 -1.93
CA PRO A 45 20.82 7.20 -0.96
C PRO A 45 20.18 7.04 0.43
N ASP A 46 21.04 6.92 1.46
CA ASP A 46 20.58 6.93 2.85
C ASP A 46 20.67 8.36 3.40
N TYR A 47 19.52 9.00 3.55
CA TYR A 47 19.42 10.37 4.06
C TYR A 47 19.22 10.46 5.58
N SER A 48 19.42 9.37 6.34
CA SER A 48 19.24 9.34 7.81
C SER A 48 20.07 10.41 8.54
N THR A 49 21.34 10.59 8.17
CA THR A 49 22.16 11.67 8.76
C THR A 49 21.73 13.07 8.29
N ALA A 50 21.22 13.17 7.05
CA ALA A 50 20.79 14.44 6.48
C ALA A 50 19.48 14.95 7.13
N VAL A 51 18.53 14.06 7.41
CA VAL A 51 17.24 14.40 8.03
C VAL A 51 17.38 14.89 9.47
N GLU A 52 18.39 14.39 10.21
CA GLU A 52 18.72 14.86 11.57
C GLU A 52 19.31 16.28 11.55
N ARG A 53 20.14 16.59 10.55
CA ARG A 53 20.80 17.89 10.43
C ARG A 53 19.88 18.97 9.85
N LEU A 54 19.08 18.62 8.85
CA LEU A 54 18.15 19.52 8.17
C LEU A 54 16.77 18.86 8.09
N TYR A 55 15.90 19.28 9.00
CA TYR A 55 14.58 18.68 9.13
C TYR A 55 13.71 19.05 7.92
N PRO A 56 12.92 18.11 7.33
CA PRO A 56 12.21 18.36 6.07
C PRO A 56 11.30 19.59 6.12
N LYS A 57 10.71 19.87 7.29
CA LYS A 57 9.89 21.07 7.52
C LYS A 57 10.63 22.36 7.18
N GLN A 58 11.92 22.45 7.50
CA GLN A 58 12.73 23.64 7.22
C GLN A 58 12.90 23.86 5.72
N VAL A 59 13.08 22.79 4.93
CA VAL A 59 13.16 22.84 3.47
C VAL A 59 11.81 23.16 2.83
N PHE A 60 10.73 22.61 3.39
CA PHE A 60 9.39 22.92 2.91
C PHE A 60 8.99 24.38 3.17
N ASP A 61 9.55 24.99 4.22
CA ASP A 61 9.32 26.39 4.63
C ASP A 61 10.24 27.40 3.94
N SER A 62 11.42 26.98 3.46
CA SER A 62 12.38 27.88 2.80
C SER A 62 11.99 28.25 1.37
N THR A 63 11.01 27.57 0.78
CA THR A 63 10.60 27.75 -0.61
C THR A 63 9.12 28.12 -0.73
N GLU A 64 8.79 29.12 -1.53
CA GLU A 64 7.40 29.46 -1.87
C GLU A 64 6.94 28.72 -3.14
N PRO A 65 5.65 28.31 -3.24
CA PRO A 65 4.61 28.46 -2.24
C PRO A 65 4.77 27.46 -1.08
N LYS A 66 4.31 27.84 0.12
CA LYS A 66 4.30 26.93 1.28
C LYS A 66 3.42 25.71 1.06
N LEU A 67 3.91 24.55 1.49
CA LEU A 67 3.19 23.28 1.40
C LEU A 67 2.07 23.20 2.46
N LYS A 68 0.83 22.99 2.02
CA LYS A 68 -0.30 22.70 2.93
C LYS A 68 -0.07 21.33 3.58
N GLY A 69 -0.41 21.19 4.86
CA GLY A 69 -0.21 19.92 5.57
C GLY A 69 1.26 19.52 5.80
N LYS A 70 2.22 20.45 5.63
CA LYS A 70 3.67 20.18 5.73
C LYS A 70 4.11 19.33 6.92
N ALA A 71 3.47 19.49 8.09
CA ALA A 71 3.81 18.71 9.27
C ALA A 71 3.61 17.20 9.07
N VAL A 72 2.54 16.80 8.37
CA VAL A 72 2.25 15.39 8.08
C VAL A 72 3.18 14.87 6.99
N TYR A 73 3.45 15.68 5.95
CA TYR A 73 4.43 15.30 4.91
C TYR A 73 5.86 15.18 5.45
N THR A 74 6.22 15.98 6.46
CA THR A 74 7.49 15.78 7.17
C THR A 74 7.53 14.44 7.88
N GLN A 75 6.44 14.01 8.54
CA GLN A 75 6.37 12.68 9.17
C GLN A 75 6.51 11.56 8.13
N ILE A 76 5.85 11.68 6.97
CA ILE A 76 5.94 10.72 5.86
C ILE A 76 7.39 10.58 5.39
N VAL A 77 8.05 11.72 5.12
CA VAL A 77 9.43 11.73 4.63
C VAL A 77 10.40 11.15 5.66
N THR A 78 10.29 11.57 6.93
CA THR A 78 11.15 11.06 7.99
C THR A 78 10.98 9.55 8.16
N ALA A 79 9.74 9.05 8.13
CA ALA A 79 9.46 7.62 8.19
C ALA A 79 10.05 6.86 6.99
N TYR A 80 9.95 7.40 5.77
CA TYR A 80 10.55 6.80 4.57
C TYR A 80 12.09 6.73 4.66
N ILE A 81 12.75 7.81 5.11
CA ILE A 81 14.21 7.84 5.23
C ILE A 81 14.69 6.80 6.26
N HIS A 82 14.03 6.72 7.41
CA HIS A 82 14.35 5.70 8.41
C HIS A 82 14.02 4.28 7.93
N LEU A 83 12.94 4.09 7.16
CA LEU A 83 12.63 2.82 6.49
C LEU A 83 13.80 2.37 5.60
N ILE A 84 14.32 3.24 4.72
CA ILE A 84 15.46 2.92 3.86
C ILE A 84 16.70 2.60 4.69
N SER A 85 17.01 3.41 5.71
CA SER A 85 18.16 3.17 6.58
C SER A 85 18.05 1.83 7.33
N CYS A 86 16.87 1.49 7.87
CA CYS A 86 16.61 0.20 8.51
C CYS A 86 16.78 -0.97 7.53
N LEU A 87 16.29 -0.85 6.29
CA LEU A 87 16.47 -1.88 5.26
C LEU A 87 17.95 -2.10 4.92
N LYS A 88 18.74 -1.01 4.77
CA LYS A 88 20.19 -1.10 4.50
C LYS A 88 20.96 -1.72 5.66
N ASN A 89 20.53 -1.46 6.89
CA ASN A 89 21.10 -2.03 8.11
C ASN A 89 20.51 -3.40 8.47
N THR A 90 19.78 -4.05 7.55
CA THR A 90 19.12 -5.36 7.72
C THR A 90 18.15 -5.46 8.91
N ASN A 91 17.76 -4.32 9.49
CA ASN A 91 16.76 -4.23 10.55
C ASN A 91 15.35 -4.20 9.94
N ILE A 92 14.85 -5.38 9.56
CA ILE A 92 13.55 -5.52 8.90
C ILE A 92 12.38 -5.12 9.82
N MET A 93 12.48 -5.36 11.13
CA MET A 93 11.44 -4.95 12.08
C MET A 93 11.32 -3.43 12.17
N GLY A 94 12.44 -2.71 12.29
CA GLY A 94 12.44 -1.24 12.26
C GLY A 94 11.94 -0.68 10.92
N ALA A 95 12.24 -1.36 9.81
CA ALA A 95 11.70 -1.01 8.50
C ALA A 95 10.17 -1.16 8.46
N ILE A 96 9.63 -2.27 8.97
CA ILE A 96 8.19 -2.50 9.07
C ILE A 96 7.51 -1.41 9.91
N GLU A 97 8.05 -1.07 11.07
CA GLU A 97 7.49 -0.04 11.96
C GLU A 97 7.46 1.34 11.29
N ASN A 98 8.54 1.73 10.61
CA ASN A 98 8.59 2.98 9.86
C ASN A 98 7.62 2.99 8.65
N SER A 99 7.46 1.86 7.97
CA SER A 99 6.47 1.73 6.89
C SER A 99 5.03 1.83 7.41
N MET A 100 4.72 1.26 8.59
CA MET A 100 3.43 1.45 9.25
C MET A 100 3.18 2.91 9.62
N GLU A 101 4.18 3.62 10.14
CA GLU A 101 4.04 5.05 10.47
C GLU A 101 3.83 5.92 9.22
N MET A 102 4.49 5.58 8.11
CA MET A 102 4.26 6.23 6.83
C MET A 102 2.80 6.08 6.39
N ILE A 103 2.21 4.88 6.48
CA ILE A 103 0.78 4.67 6.18
C ILE A 103 -0.11 5.48 7.13
N ASN A 104 0.18 5.47 8.44
CA ASN A 104 -0.60 6.24 9.42
C ASN A 104 -0.62 7.73 9.07
N SER A 105 0.53 8.27 8.65
CA SER A 105 0.65 9.66 8.25
C SER A 105 -0.07 9.95 6.93
N PHE A 106 0.00 9.06 5.93
CA PHE A 106 -0.79 9.21 4.71
C PHE A 106 -2.30 9.15 4.94
N VAL A 107 -2.78 8.32 5.86
CA VAL A 107 -4.20 8.26 6.21
C VAL A 107 -4.68 9.60 6.76
N LYS A 108 -3.85 10.32 7.52
CA LYS A 108 -4.17 11.69 7.97
C LYS A 108 -4.29 12.65 6.78
N CYS A 109 -3.40 12.56 5.78
CA CYS A 109 -3.49 13.37 4.56
C CYS A 109 -4.76 13.04 3.75
N ALA A 110 -5.09 11.75 3.61
CA ALA A 110 -6.21 11.28 2.81
C ALA A 110 -7.58 11.79 3.28
N GLN A 111 -7.70 12.27 4.53
CA GLN A 111 -8.93 12.89 5.04
C GLN A 111 -9.25 14.22 4.36
N TYR A 112 -8.23 14.95 3.87
CA TYR A 112 -8.36 16.30 3.33
C TYR A 112 -7.97 16.40 1.86
N GLU A 113 -7.20 15.44 1.36
CA GLU A 113 -6.79 15.38 -0.05
C GLU A 113 -7.86 14.72 -0.95
N THR A 114 -7.77 15.04 -2.24
CA THR A 114 -8.61 14.45 -3.30
C THR A 114 -8.08 13.08 -3.73
N THR A 115 -8.63 12.51 -4.81
CA THR A 115 -8.28 11.16 -5.31
C THR A 115 -6.80 10.94 -5.59
N TRP A 116 -6.00 11.97 -5.84
CA TRP A 116 -4.56 11.82 -6.15
C TRP A 116 -3.81 11.07 -5.03
N ILE A 117 -4.23 11.24 -3.77
CA ILE A 117 -3.59 10.61 -2.60
C ILE A 117 -3.74 9.08 -2.58
N CYS A 118 -4.72 8.54 -3.32
CA CYS A 118 -4.96 7.10 -3.35
C CYS A 118 -3.77 6.36 -3.96
N VAL A 119 -3.08 6.90 -4.98
CA VAL A 119 -1.97 6.18 -5.62
C VAL A 119 -0.76 6.03 -4.69
N PRO A 120 -0.26 7.08 -4.01
CA PRO A 120 0.76 6.92 -2.97
C PRO A 120 0.34 5.95 -1.86
N LEU A 121 -0.90 6.05 -1.37
CA LEU A 121 -1.42 5.19 -0.31
C LEU A 121 -1.50 3.72 -0.73
N ILE A 122 -1.90 3.45 -1.98
CA ILE A 122 -1.87 2.12 -2.62
C ILE A 122 -0.44 1.57 -2.68
N THR A 123 0.52 2.39 -3.13
CA THR A 123 1.94 2.00 -3.21
C THR A 123 2.47 1.58 -1.84
N VAL A 124 2.42 2.48 -0.85
CA VAL A 124 3.01 2.20 0.47
C VAL A 124 2.32 1.03 1.20
N SER A 125 1.01 0.85 1.00
CA SER A 125 0.26 -0.29 1.57
C SER A 125 0.67 -1.62 0.95
N THR A 126 0.84 -1.64 -0.38
CA THR A 126 1.32 -2.84 -1.10
C THR A 126 2.70 -3.24 -0.62
N GLU A 127 3.60 -2.27 -0.48
CA GLU A 127 4.99 -2.52 -0.09
C GLU A 127 5.10 -2.97 1.36
N LEU A 128 4.32 -2.39 2.29
CA LEU A 128 4.24 -2.89 3.67
C LEU A 128 3.81 -4.35 3.70
N ARG A 129 2.72 -4.72 3.01
CA ARG A 129 2.24 -6.12 2.98
C ARG A 129 3.34 -7.05 2.46
N LYS A 130 3.98 -6.70 1.34
CA LYS A 130 5.04 -7.52 0.75
C LYS A 130 6.21 -7.67 1.71
N LEU A 131 6.66 -6.58 2.33
CA LEU A 131 7.75 -6.59 3.32
C LEU A 131 7.44 -7.51 4.49
N VAL A 132 6.24 -7.42 5.07
CA VAL A 132 5.82 -8.28 6.19
C VAL A 132 5.69 -9.74 5.76
N PHE A 133 5.12 -10.00 4.58
CA PHE A 133 4.97 -11.37 4.08
C PHE A 133 6.34 -12.03 3.86
N THR A 134 7.26 -11.32 3.23
CA THR A 134 8.64 -11.78 3.05
C THR A 134 9.32 -12.01 4.39
N TYR A 135 9.19 -11.08 5.35
CA TYR A 135 9.75 -11.25 6.68
C TYR A 135 9.23 -12.52 7.38
N ILE A 136 7.91 -12.72 7.40
CA ILE A 136 7.31 -13.91 8.01
C ILE A 136 7.77 -15.20 7.31
N GLU A 137 7.89 -15.19 5.98
CA GLU A 137 8.38 -16.35 5.22
C GLU A 137 9.86 -16.65 5.51
N THR A 138 10.69 -15.63 5.73
CA THR A 138 12.10 -15.80 6.10
C THR A 138 12.32 -16.24 7.55
N VAL A 139 11.35 -15.98 8.43
CA VAL A 139 11.45 -16.22 9.89
C VAL A 139 10.88 -17.58 10.31
N ASN A 140 10.50 -18.46 9.37
CA ASN A 140 9.70 -19.64 9.70
C ASN A 140 10.45 -20.71 10.56
N ILE A 141 9.85 -20.95 11.73
CA ILE A 141 9.86 -22.12 12.63
C ILE A 141 11.18 -22.38 13.37
N GLU A 142 11.50 -21.60 14.41
CA GLU A 142 11.97 -22.15 15.70
C GLU A 142 12.06 -21.11 16.83
N ASP A 143 12.29 -19.83 16.54
CA ASP A 143 12.59 -18.87 17.60
C ASP A 143 11.75 -17.60 17.52
N THR A 144 10.60 -17.57 18.20
CA THR A 144 10.15 -16.37 18.93
C THR A 144 9.12 -16.75 19.99
N LYS A 145 9.57 -17.34 21.09
CA LYS A 145 8.93 -17.16 22.39
C LYS A 145 9.51 -15.89 23.03
N THR A 146 9.08 -14.71 22.62
CA THR A 146 9.44 -13.47 23.33
C THR A 146 8.30 -12.44 23.24
N ASP A 147 7.92 -11.98 24.43
CA ASP A 147 7.01 -10.89 24.82
C ASP A 147 5.51 -10.94 24.50
N LYS A 148 4.76 -11.34 25.53
CA LYS A 148 3.29 -11.36 25.67
C LYS A 148 2.63 -9.97 25.78
N SER A 149 3.33 -8.87 25.50
CA SER A 149 2.80 -7.50 25.70
C SER A 149 2.49 -6.74 24.41
N SER A 150 2.85 -7.26 23.23
CA SER A 150 2.60 -6.59 21.96
C SER A 150 1.71 -7.41 21.02
N LEU A 151 0.83 -6.74 20.27
CA LEU A 151 0.00 -7.39 19.25
C LEU A 151 0.89 -8.17 18.26
N PRO A 152 0.52 -9.40 17.89
CA PRO A 152 1.22 -10.17 16.86
C PRO A 152 1.37 -9.38 15.56
N LEU A 153 2.45 -9.63 14.82
CA LEU A 153 2.81 -8.84 13.62
C LEU A 153 1.72 -8.89 12.54
N ASP A 154 1.05 -10.03 12.38
CA ASP A 154 -0.09 -10.21 11.48
C ASP A 154 -1.28 -9.30 11.86
N GLU A 155 -1.57 -9.18 13.15
CA GLU A 155 -2.60 -8.27 13.66
C GLU A 155 -2.22 -6.81 13.48
N LYS A 156 -0.96 -6.45 13.74
CA LYS A 156 -0.44 -5.09 13.48
C LYS A 156 -0.53 -4.71 11.99
N LEU A 157 -0.20 -5.63 11.09
CA LEU A 157 -0.33 -5.43 9.65
C LEU A 157 -1.79 -5.20 9.26
N ILE A 158 -2.70 -6.09 9.66
CA ILE A 158 -4.13 -5.99 9.35
C ILE A 158 -4.70 -4.67 9.88
N ALA A 159 -4.43 -4.34 11.15
CA ALA A 159 -4.92 -3.11 11.76
C ALA A 159 -4.40 -1.86 11.05
N THR A 160 -3.16 -1.90 10.53
CA THR A 160 -2.60 -0.80 9.74
C THR A 160 -3.26 -0.68 8.38
N LEU A 161 -3.51 -1.79 7.68
CA LEU A 161 -4.19 -1.80 6.36
C LEU A 161 -5.70 -1.52 6.43
N GLN A 162 -6.33 -1.73 7.58
CA GLN A 162 -7.73 -1.33 7.79
C GLN A 162 -7.92 0.19 7.82
N LYS A 163 -6.89 0.97 8.17
CA LYS A 163 -6.96 2.43 8.23
C LYS A 163 -7.16 3.08 6.83
N PRO A 164 -6.35 2.77 5.79
CA PRO A 164 -6.59 3.28 4.45
C PRO A 164 -7.90 2.73 3.84
N PHE A 165 -8.30 1.49 4.16
CA PHE A 165 -9.63 0.99 3.81
C PHE A 165 -10.74 1.90 4.38
N LYS A 166 -10.69 2.18 5.69
CA LYS A 166 -11.70 2.97 6.39
C LYS A 166 -11.78 4.40 5.86
N VAL A 167 -10.65 5.07 5.63
CA VAL A 167 -10.66 6.47 5.13
C VAL A 167 -11.26 6.59 3.73
N CYS A 168 -11.04 5.59 2.85
CA CYS A 168 -11.66 5.54 1.53
C CYS A 168 -13.14 5.15 1.61
N HIS A 169 -13.49 4.21 2.49
CA HIS A 169 -14.86 3.72 2.68
C HIS A 169 -15.79 4.81 3.21
N THR A 170 -15.33 5.58 4.19
CA THR A 170 -16.10 6.69 4.79
C THR A 170 -15.91 8.03 4.07
N ASP A 171 -15.32 8.04 2.87
CA ASP A 171 -15.09 9.27 2.12
C ASP A 171 -16.40 9.93 1.71
N LYS A 172 -16.66 11.10 2.30
CA LYS A 172 -17.89 11.88 2.06
C LYS A 172 -17.97 12.44 0.65
N SER A 173 -16.82 12.70 0.01
CA SER A 173 -16.79 13.21 -1.36
C SER A 173 -17.10 12.15 -2.42
N GLY A 174 -17.05 10.86 -2.05
CA GLY A 174 -17.18 9.72 -2.98
C GLY A 174 -15.95 9.47 -3.86
N SER A 175 -15.08 10.47 -4.03
CA SER A 175 -13.94 10.47 -4.97
C SER A 175 -12.89 9.38 -4.69
N LYS A 176 -12.81 8.87 -3.46
CA LYS A 176 -11.88 7.82 -3.04
C LYS A 176 -12.54 6.45 -2.89
N LYS A 177 -13.87 6.34 -3.03
CA LYS A 177 -14.60 5.09 -2.79
C LYS A 177 -14.21 3.97 -3.73
N ILE A 178 -13.79 4.29 -4.95
CA ILE A 178 -13.30 3.27 -5.88
C ILE A 178 -12.05 2.54 -5.37
N ALA A 179 -11.23 3.19 -4.54
CA ALA A 179 -10.04 2.59 -3.92
C ALA A 179 -10.39 1.59 -2.80
N VAL A 180 -11.64 1.54 -2.34
CA VAL A 180 -12.10 0.54 -1.36
C VAL A 180 -11.87 -0.87 -1.87
N TYR A 181 -12.11 -1.13 -3.16
CA TYR A 181 -11.86 -2.45 -3.76
C TYR A 181 -10.37 -2.84 -3.70
N PHE A 182 -9.46 -1.88 -3.89
CA PHE A 182 -8.03 -2.15 -3.72
C PHE A 182 -7.71 -2.54 -2.27
N PHE A 183 -8.11 -1.73 -1.30
CA PHE A 183 -7.77 -2.01 0.11
C PHE A 183 -8.48 -3.25 0.64
N ALA A 184 -9.69 -3.56 0.15
CA ALA A 184 -10.37 -4.82 0.43
C ALA A 184 -9.54 -6.02 -0.07
N ASN A 185 -8.97 -5.94 -1.27
CA ASN A 185 -8.08 -6.99 -1.80
C ASN A 185 -6.80 -7.16 -0.96
N GLU A 186 -6.21 -6.07 -0.47
CA GLU A 186 -5.05 -6.13 0.42
C GLU A 186 -5.41 -6.79 1.76
N LEU A 187 -6.60 -6.53 2.30
CA LEU A 187 -7.12 -7.19 3.50
C LEU A 187 -7.44 -8.67 3.25
N PHE A 188 -8.07 -9.02 2.12
CA PHE A 188 -8.32 -10.42 1.75
C PHE A 188 -7.01 -11.20 1.65
N LYS A 189 -5.97 -10.67 1.00
CA LYS A 189 -4.64 -11.30 0.98
C LYS A 189 -4.13 -11.62 2.39
N CYS A 190 -4.28 -10.69 3.33
CA CYS A 190 -3.89 -10.91 4.73
C CYS A 190 -4.77 -11.96 5.41
N TYR A 191 -6.09 -11.86 5.27
CA TYR A 191 -7.02 -12.79 5.90
C TYR A 191 -6.85 -14.23 5.41
N PHE A 192 -6.63 -14.44 4.11
CA PHE A 192 -6.33 -15.76 3.58
C PHE A 192 -4.94 -16.26 4.03
N LYS A 193 -3.89 -15.41 4.01
CA LYS A 193 -2.54 -15.78 4.47
C LYS A 193 -2.51 -16.21 5.95
N PHE A 194 -3.27 -15.52 6.79
CA PHE A 194 -3.33 -15.77 8.24
C PHE A 194 -4.55 -16.59 8.69
N GLN A 195 -5.27 -17.22 7.74
CA GLN A 195 -6.42 -18.10 8.00
C GLN A 195 -7.55 -17.42 8.81
N LYS A 196 -7.73 -16.10 8.69
CA LYS A 196 -8.79 -15.31 9.34
C LYS A 196 -10.05 -15.25 8.49
N TYR A 197 -10.62 -16.41 8.16
CA TYR A 197 -11.71 -16.55 7.19
C TYR A 197 -13.01 -15.84 7.59
N GLU A 198 -13.35 -15.83 8.88
CA GLU A 198 -14.53 -15.11 9.37
C GLU A 198 -14.43 -13.60 9.08
N ALA A 199 -13.23 -13.01 9.25
CA ALA A 199 -13.00 -11.61 8.95
C ALA A 199 -13.12 -11.33 7.44
N ALA A 200 -12.66 -12.23 6.58
CA ALA A 200 -12.84 -12.13 5.14
C ALA A 200 -14.34 -12.20 4.75
N SER A 201 -15.07 -13.18 5.28
CA SER A 201 -16.51 -13.35 5.03
C SER A 201 -17.31 -12.12 5.48
N ASN A 202 -16.99 -11.60 6.68
CA ASN A 202 -17.61 -10.37 7.19
C ASN A 202 -17.32 -9.16 6.31
N LEU A 203 -16.08 -8.97 5.86
CA LEU A 203 -15.71 -7.87 4.97
C LEU A 203 -16.46 -7.95 3.63
N ALA A 204 -16.49 -9.12 3.00
CA ALA A 204 -17.21 -9.32 1.74
C ALA A 204 -18.72 -9.04 1.88
N LYS A 205 -19.32 -9.49 3.00
CA LYS A 205 -20.73 -9.24 3.32
C LYS A 205 -21.04 -7.76 3.56
N VAL A 206 -20.12 -7.01 4.18
CA VAL A 206 -20.27 -5.57 4.38
C VAL A 206 -20.23 -4.86 3.02
N LEU A 207 -19.27 -5.20 2.17
CA LEU A 207 -19.10 -4.56 0.87
C LEU A 207 -20.23 -4.90 -0.11
N SER A 208 -20.77 -6.12 -0.08
CA SER A 208 -21.88 -6.51 -0.96
C SER A 208 -23.21 -5.80 -0.64
N LYS A 209 -23.35 -5.25 0.57
CA LYS A 209 -24.55 -4.53 1.02
C LYS A 209 -24.40 -3.01 0.97
N ASP A 210 -23.21 -2.50 0.65
CA ASP A 210 -22.97 -1.06 0.66
C ASP A 210 -23.38 -0.43 -0.67
N MET A 211 -24.61 0.11 -0.69
CA MET A 211 -25.19 0.81 -1.84
C MET A 211 -24.45 2.12 -2.20
N ASN A 212 -23.56 2.61 -1.32
CA ASN A 212 -22.84 3.85 -1.58
C ASN A 212 -21.48 3.63 -2.26
N LEU A 213 -21.09 2.38 -2.52
CA LEU A 213 -19.91 2.07 -3.31
C LEU A 213 -20.25 2.11 -4.81
N PRO A 214 -19.33 2.62 -5.64
CA PRO A 214 -19.47 2.48 -7.09
C PRO A 214 -19.48 0.99 -7.48
N PRO A 215 -20.10 0.60 -8.60
CA PRO A 215 -20.01 -0.76 -9.13
C PRO A 215 -18.56 -1.26 -9.21
N VAL A 216 -18.35 -2.56 -8.97
CA VAL A 216 -17.00 -3.15 -9.00
C VAL A 216 -16.38 -3.07 -10.40
N GLU A 217 -17.21 -3.03 -11.44
CA GLU A 217 -16.84 -2.92 -12.84
C GLU A 217 -16.18 -1.57 -13.17
N ASP A 218 -16.48 -0.53 -12.41
CA ASP A 218 -15.88 0.80 -12.55
C ASP A 218 -14.47 0.85 -11.95
N ALA A 219 -14.11 -0.13 -11.12
CA ALA A 219 -12.79 -0.20 -10.54
C ALA A 219 -11.76 -0.60 -11.61
N PRO A 220 -10.48 -0.17 -11.47
CA PRO A 220 -9.41 -0.66 -12.33
C PRO A 220 -9.47 -2.18 -12.46
N LYS A 221 -9.31 -2.71 -13.68
CA LYS A 221 -9.47 -4.15 -13.98
C LYS A 221 -8.72 -5.06 -13.00
N SER A 222 -7.51 -4.66 -12.58
CA SER A 222 -6.72 -5.44 -11.62
C SER A 222 -7.35 -5.52 -10.23
N HIS A 223 -8.10 -4.50 -9.81
CA HIS A 223 -8.81 -4.48 -8.54
C HIS A 223 -10.12 -5.27 -8.62
N SER A 224 -10.89 -5.11 -9.70
CA SER A 224 -12.15 -5.83 -9.89
C SER A 224 -11.94 -7.34 -10.07
N VAL A 225 -10.94 -7.75 -10.86
CA VAL A 225 -10.58 -9.17 -11.02
C VAL A 225 -10.16 -9.80 -9.68
N ASN A 226 -9.30 -9.12 -8.91
CA ASN A 226 -8.89 -9.62 -7.60
C ASN A 226 -10.05 -9.68 -6.60
N TYR A 227 -10.95 -8.69 -6.64
CA TYR A 227 -12.11 -8.67 -5.76
C TYR A 227 -13.06 -9.81 -6.06
N ASN A 228 -13.38 -10.04 -7.34
CA ASN A 228 -14.21 -11.15 -7.79
C ASN A 228 -13.57 -12.51 -7.46
N TYR A 229 -12.24 -12.62 -7.57
CA TYR A 229 -11.51 -13.81 -7.17
C TYR A 229 -11.67 -14.11 -5.67
N TYR A 230 -11.34 -13.17 -4.78
CA TYR A 230 -11.44 -13.43 -3.34
C TYR A 230 -12.89 -13.62 -2.87
N THR A 231 -13.84 -12.85 -3.41
CA THR A 231 -15.26 -13.03 -3.08
C THR A 231 -15.79 -14.37 -3.58
N SER A 232 -15.28 -14.90 -4.69
CA SER A 232 -15.62 -16.26 -5.14
C SER A 232 -15.08 -17.35 -4.22
N LEU A 233 -13.86 -17.20 -3.69
CA LEU A 233 -13.32 -18.14 -2.71
C LEU A 233 -14.16 -18.12 -1.44
N ILE A 234 -14.56 -16.94 -0.97
CA ILE A 234 -15.45 -16.78 0.19
C ILE A 234 -16.82 -17.42 -0.08
N ALA A 235 -17.37 -17.28 -1.30
CA ALA A 235 -18.62 -17.93 -1.69
C ALA A 235 -18.49 -19.46 -1.67
N CYS A 236 -17.39 -20.03 -2.18
CA CYS A 236 -17.09 -21.46 -2.06
C CYS A 236 -17.06 -21.91 -0.59
N MET A 237 -16.42 -21.13 0.29
CA MET A 237 -16.34 -21.45 1.72
C MET A 237 -17.70 -21.39 2.43
N ASN A 238 -18.66 -20.65 1.87
CA ASN A 238 -20.03 -20.54 2.36
C ASN A 238 -21.00 -21.47 1.60
N ASP A 239 -20.49 -22.43 0.82
CA ASP A 239 -21.26 -23.37 -0.03
C ASP A 239 -22.16 -22.74 -1.11
N ASP A 240 -21.94 -21.46 -1.46
CA ASP A 240 -22.65 -20.80 -2.58
C ASP A 240 -21.87 -20.99 -3.90
N LEU A 241 -21.89 -22.21 -4.41
CA LEU A 241 -21.15 -22.60 -5.62
C LEU A 241 -21.66 -21.89 -6.89
N SER A 242 -22.94 -21.51 -6.92
CA SER A 242 -23.53 -20.78 -8.05
C SER A 242 -22.94 -19.37 -8.14
N LEU A 243 -22.92 -18.64 -7.02
CA LEU A 243 -22.29 -17.32 -6.95
C LEU A 243 -20.78 -17.41 -7.24
N ALA A 244 -20.10 -18.39 -6.64
CA ALA A 244 -18.67 -18.60 -6.85
C ALA A 244 -18.33 -18.82 -8.34
N GLY A 245 -19.08 -19.68 -9.03
CA GLY A 245 -18.89 -19.96 -10.45
C GLY A 245 -19.06 -18.72 -11.33
N ASN A 246 -20.07 -17.90 -11.05
CA ASN A 246 -20.31 -16.65 -11.79
C ASN A 246 -19.19 -15.62 -11.57
N LEU A 247 -18.75 -15.45 -10.32
CA LEU A 247 -17.67 -14.52 -9.98
C LEU A 247 -16.32 -14.95 -10.58
N LEU A 248 -15.99 -16.25 -10.52
CA LEU A 248 -14.78 -16.80 -11.16
C LEU A 248 -14.81 -16.64 -12.67
N THR A 249 -15.95 -16.92 -13.31
CA THR A 249 -16.12 -16.76 -14.76
C THR A 249 -15.91 -15.29 -15.16
N THR A 250 -16.47 -14.36 -14.38
CA THR A 250 -16.30 -12.93 -14.60
C THR A 250 -14.84 -12.50 -14.42
N ALA A 251 -14.18 -12.95 -13.35
CA ALA A 251 -12.78 -12.67 -13.09
C ALA A 251 -11.86 -13.20 -14.21
N LEU A 252 -12.08 -14.44 -14.65
CA LEU A 252 -11.32 -15.07 -15.72
C LEU A 252 -11.51 -14.37 -17.06
N THR A 253 -12.76 -14.06 -17.43
CA THR A 253 -13.09 -13.35 -18.67
C THR A 253 -12.42 -11.98 -18.71
N ASN A 254 -12.47 -11.25 -17.59
CA ASN A 254 -11.84 -9.94 -17.48
C ASN A 254 -10.31 -10.03 -17.51
N CYS A 255 -9.71 -11.10 -16.98
CA CYS A 255 -8.27 -11.35 -17.05
C CYS A 255 -7.80 -11.62 -18.49
N LEU A 256 -8.50 -12.49 -19.24
CA LEU A 256 -8.14 -12.85 -20.62
C LEU A 256 -8.25 -11.66 -21.59
N ASN A 257 -9.17 -10.73 -21.33
CA ASN A 257 -9.33 -9.51 -22.12
C ASN A 257 -8.24 -8.45 -21.84
N VAL A 258 -7.45 -8.58 -20.77
CA VAL A 258 -6.28 -7.72 -20.52
C VAL A 258 -5.11 -8.10 -21.45
N GLY A 259 -4.99 -9.37 -21.82
CA GLY A 259 -3.89 -9.86 -22.68
C GLY A 259 -3.97 -9.45 -24.16
N LYS A 260 -5.10 -8.90 -24.63
CA LYS A 260 -5.31 -8.54 -26.05
C LYS A 260 -5.15 -7.05 -26.38
N ILE A 261 -4.96 -6.16 -25.40
CA ILE A 261 -5.03 -4.69 -25.60
C ILE A 261 -3.70 -3.93 -25.35
N SER A 262 -2.63 -4.53 -24.82
CA SER A 262 -1.49 -3.72 -24.36
C SER A 262 -0.38 -3.48 -25.42
N THR A 263 -0.50 -2.39 -26.20
CA THR A 263 0.63 -1.70 -26.87
C THR A 263 1.00 -0.37 -26.21
N ASN A 264 0.54 -0.07 -24.98
CA ASN A 264 0.91 1.17 -24.29
C ASN A 264 1.17 0.95 -22.78
N VAL A 265 2.44 1.16 -22.39
CA VAL A 265 3.10 1.58 -21.12
C VAL A 265 2.48 1.30 -19.71
N HIS A 266 1.28 0.74 -19.56
CA HIS A 266 0.71 0.34 -18.26
C HIS A 266 0.93 -1.16 -17.92
N LEU A 267 2.06 -1.72 -18.35
CA LEU A 267 2.42 -3.13 -18.18
C LEU A 267 2.79 -3.54 -16.74
N SER A 268 2.61 -2.69 -15.72
CA SER A 268 2.62 -3.13 -14.32
C SER A 268 1.28 -3.76 -13.88
N GLY A 269 0.19 -3.57 -14.64
CA GLY A 269 -1.15 -4.05 -14.29
C GLY A 269 -1.41 -5.54 -14.57
N ALA A 270 -0.89 -6.09 -15.67
CA ALA A 270 -1.11 -7.48 -16.06
C ALA A 270 -0.31 -8.46 -15.18
N ILE A 271 0.94 -8.12 -14.84
CA ILE A 271 1.77 -8.91 -13.91
C ILE A 271 1.21 -8.86 -12.48
N ARG A 272 0.58 -7.73 -12.07
CA ARG A 272 -0.07 -7.60 -10.76
C ARG A 272 -1.40 -8.37 -10.61
N CYS A 273 -2.08 -8.74 -11.71
CA CYS A 273 -3.23 -9.66 -11.64
C CYS A 273 -2.80 -11.07 -11.23
N PHE A 274 -1.56 -11.48 -11.59
CA PHE A 274 -1.02 -12.81 -11.31
C PHE A 274 -0.37 -12.97 -9.93
N GLU A 275 0.01 -11.88 -9.22
CA GLU A 275 0.55 -12.00 -7.86
C GLU A 275 -0.47 -12.61 -6.87
N GLY A 276 -1.78 -12.49 -7.13
CA GLY A 276 -2.81 -13.18 -6.36
C GLY A 276 -2.88 -14.70 -6.58
N TRP A 277 -2.38 -15.19 -7.72
CA TRP A 277 -2.42 -16.61 -8.10
C TRP A 277 -1.18 -17.39 -7.68
N ARG A 278 -0.04 -16.71 -7.42
CA ARG A 278 1.22 -17.37 -7.07
C ARG A 278 1.29 -17.92 -5.63
N PHE A 279 0.30 -17.64 -4.78
CA PHE A 279 0.31 -18.02 -3.35
C PHE A 279 -0.75 -19.04 -2.92
N THR A 280 -1.57 -19.56 -3.84
CA THR A 280 -2.39 -20.76 -3.58
C THR A 280 -1.70 -21.98 -4.18
N LYS A 281 -0.55 -22.37 -3.60
CA LYS A 281 -0.25 -23.80 -3.53
C LYS A 281 -1.16 -24.36 -2.45
N LEU A 282 -2.31 -24.90 -2.87
CA LEU A 282 -2.97 -25.98 -2.13
C LEU A 282 -1.99 -27.14 -1.98
#